data_AF-H6RDN4-F1
#
_entry.id   AF-H6RDN4-F1
#
_cell.length_a   1.000
_cell.length_b   1.000
_cell.length_c   1.000
_cell.angle_alpha   90.00
_cell.angle_beta   90.00
_cell.angle_gamma   90.00
#
_symmetry.space_group_name_H-M   'P 1'
#
loop_
_entity.id
_entity.type
_entity.pdbx_description
1 polymer ?
#
loop_
_entity_poly.entity_id
_entity_poly.type
_entity_poly.pdbx_seq_one_letter_code
_entity_poly.pdbx_strand_id
1 'polypeptide(L)'
;MRLNRKHFLLFSEALIPVLGFFFWNWGLYFILLFYFIDVLAQEVIMHLKSKKITKTHNIKDNKEWFFSGALSLFTVFAMITLIHVAMYSIEPSIDFIKQIKLFWTYEEMGMQQGYLLIPLVVFAAYSQYRMDFLMMRKDRVAELNIEWKKHLRALLVIIGFTGIVIGLSQFIVLAEIVYVLGIVGLIAAYNLLVGEK
;
A
#
# COMPACT_ATOMS: atom_id res chain seq x y z
N MET A 1 -15.98 10.75 -23.83
CA MET A 1 -15.28 9.54 -23.32
C MET A 1 -15.56 9.40 -21.83
N ARG A 2 -16.26 8.36 -21.38
CA ARG A 2 -16.43 8.10 -19.94
C ARG A 2 -15.11 7.49 -19.45
N LEU A 3 -14.22 8.32 -18.92
CA LEU A 3 -13.01 7.84 -18.27
C LEU A 3 -13.43 6.81 -17.20
N ASN A 4 -12.91 5.59 -17.29
CA ASN A 4 -13.23 4.54 -16.33
C ASN A 4 -12.74 5.02 -14.95
N ARG A 5 -13.68 5.32 -14.04
CA ARG A 5 -13.43 6.01 -12.76
C ARG A 5 -12.33 5.34 -11.93
N LYS A 6 -12.18 4.03 -12.08
CA LYS A 6 -11.12 3.21 -11.46
C LYS A 6 -9.72 3.60 -11.95
N HIS A 7 -9.53 3.88 -13.24
CA HIS A 7 -8.24 4.28 -13.80
C HIS A 7 -7.83 5.69 -13.37
N PHE A 8 -8.80 6.59 -13.20
CA PHE A 8 -8.55 7.94 -12.67
C PHE A 8 -8.07 7.91 -11.21
N LEU A 9 -8.69 7.05 -10.38
CA LEU A 9 -8.25 6.84 -9.00
C LEU A 9 -6.83 6.24 -8.94
N LEU A 10 -6.55 5.20 -9.71
CA LEU A 10 -5.22 4.58 -9.78
C LEU A 10 -4.15 5.57 -10.25
N PHE A 11 -4.47 6.39 -11.24
CA PHE A 11 -3.58 7.46 -11.70
C PHE A 11 -3.31 8.47 -10.58
N SER A 12 -4.34 8.85 -9.82
CA SER A 12 -4.22 9.84 -8.74
C SER A 12 -3.41 9.30 -7.55
N GLU A 13 -3.55 8.02 -7.21
CA GLU A 13 -2.77 7.34 -6.17
C GLU A 13 -1.29 7.22 -6.58
N ALA A 14 -1.00 6.90 -7.83
CA ALA A 14 0.35 6.87 -8.39
C ALA A 14 0.99 8.26 -8.52
N LEU A 15 0.17 9.31 -8.69
CA LEU A 15 0.64 10.67 -8.91
C LEU A 15 1.33 11.25 -7.68
N ILE A 16 0.81 10.98 -6.47
CA ILE A 16 1.32 11.61 -5.24
C ILE A 16 2.80 11.28 -5.00
N PRO A 17 3.24 10.00 -5.02
CA PRO A 17 4.66 9.66 -4.86
C PRO A 17 5.57 10.23 -5.96
N VAL A 18 5.08 10.27 -7.20
CA VAL A 18 5.84 10.79 -8.35
C VAL A 18 6.01 12.30 -8.22
N LEU A 19 4.95 13.02 -7.86
CA LEU A 19 5.02 14.46 -7.58
C LEU A 19 5.90 14.74 -6.36
N GLY A 20 5.80 13.91 -5.32
CA GLY A 20 6.71 13.86 -4.18
C GLY A 20 8.17 13.89 -4.59
N PHE A 21 8.55 12.99 -5.48
CA PHE A 21 9.92 12.92 -5.95
C PHE A 21 10.34 14.17 -6.75
N PHE A 22 9.53 14.60 -7.72
CA PHE A 22 9.94 15.66 -8.68
C PHE A 22 9.78 17.10 -8.16
N PHE A 23 8.74 17.38 -7.37
CA PHE A 23 8.40 18.75 -6.93
C PHE A 23 8.80 19.02 -5.49
N TRP A 24 8.80 17.97 -4.66
CA TRP A 24 8.97 18.07 -3.20
C TRP A 24 10.24 17.38 -2.71
N ASN A 25 11.09 16.90 -3.63
CA ASN A 25 12.37 16.23 -3.35
C ASN A 25 12.25 15.10 -2.32
N TRP A 26 11.14 14.36 -2.34
CA TRP A 26 10.97 13.21 -1.45
C TRP A 26 12.00 12.15 -1.82
N GLY A 27 12.82 11.76 -0.85
CA GLY A 27 13.70 10.61 -0.99
C GLY A 27 12.91 9.29 -1.08
N LEU A 28 13.54 8.26 -1.62
CA LEU A 28 12.95 6.93 -1.79
C LEU A 28 12.30 6.39 -0.50
N TYR A 29 12.97 6.52 0.64
CA TYR A 29 12.44 6.02 1.91
C TYR A 29 11.21 6.81 2.39
N PHE A 30 11.15 8.13 2.11
CA PHE A 30 9.98 8.95 2.42
C PHE A 30 8.74 8.43 1.65
N ILE A 31 8.93 8.11 0.38
CA ILE A 31 7.89 7.50 -0.48
C ILE A 31 7.48 6.13 0.07
N LEU A 32 8.42 5.31 0.52
CA LEU A 32 8.12 4.01 1.14
C LEU A 32 7.31 4.16 2.43
N LEU A 33 7.61 5.16 3.27
CA LEU A 33 6.81 5.47 4.45
C LEU A 33 5.37 5.83 4.09
N PHE A 34 5.16 6.63 3.03
CA PHE A 34 3.82 6.90 2.51
C PHE A 34 3.08 5.59 2.15
N TYR A 35 3.75 4.67 1.43
CA TYR A 35 3.17 3.37 1.09
C TYR A 35 2.95 2.46 2.31
N PHE A 36 3.75 2.57 3.38
CA PHE A 36 3.48 1.84 4.61
C PHE A 36 2.16 2.28 5.25
N ILE A 37 1.90 3.59 5.29
CA ILE A 37 0.62 4.10 5.79
C ILE A 37 -0.54 3.61 4.92
N ASP A 38 -0.37 3.59 3.59
CA ASP A 38 -1.38 3.07 2.68
C ASP A 38 -1.66 1.58 2.90
N VAL A 39 -0.63 0.74 2.99
CA VAL A 39 -0.78 -0.70 3.29
C VAL A 39 -1.46 -0.92 4.64
N LEU A 40 -1.10 -0.17 5.67
CA LEU A 40 -1.74 -0.25 6.99
C LEU A 40 -3.21 0.19 6.93
N ALA A 41 -3.54 1.24 6.16
CA ALA A 41 -4.92 1.65 5.94
C ALA A 41 -5.71 0.53 5.24
N GLN A 42 -5.15 -0.09 4.20
CA GLN A 42 -5.78 -1.20 3.48
C GLN A 42 -5.96 -2.45 4.37
N GLU A 43 -5.02 -2.73 5.28
CA GLU A 43 -5.16 -3.79 6.28
C GLU A 43 -6.41 -3.55 7.15
N VAL A 44 -6.57 -2.33 7.68
CA VAL A 44 -7.76 -1.94 8.46
C VAL A 44 -9.03 -2.08 7.62
N ILE A 45 -9.01 -1.61 6.36
CA ILE A 45 -10.13 -1.75 5.44
C ILE A 45 -10.50 -3.23 5.23
N MET A 46 -9.52 -4.13 5.14
CA MET A 46 -9.75 -5.56 4.96
C MET A 46 -10.47 -6.18 6.17
N HIS A 47 -10.14 -5.75 7.38
CA HIS A 47 -10.90 -6.12 8.58
C HIS A 47 -12.33 -5.56 8.56
N LEU A 48 -12.54 -4.33 8.08
CA LEU A 48 -13.88 -3.74 7.93
C LEU A 48 -14.73 -4.49 6.89
N LYS A 49 -14.14 -4.83 5.73
CA LYS A 49 -14.77 -5.69 4.71
C LYS A 49 -15.18 -7.02 5.31
N SER A 50 -14.27 -7.69 6.02
CA SER A 50 -14.52 -8.98 6.67
C SER A 50 -15.71 -8.91 7.62
N LYS A 51 -15.75 -7.91 8.51
CA LYS A 51 -16.86 -7.70 9.45
C LYS A 51 -18.20 -7.48 8.73
N LYS A 52 -18.19 -6.84 7.56
CA LYS A 52 -19.40 -6.62 6.77
C LYS A 52 -19.86 -7.92 6.09
N ILE A 53 -18.94 -8.69 5.51
CA ILE A 53 -19.22 -9.98 4.85
C ILE A 53 -19.79 -10.98 5.85
N THR A 54 -19.15 -11.15 7.00
CA THR A 54 -19.60 -12.10 8.03
C THR A 54 -20.98 -11.74 8.57
N LYS A 55 -21.26 -10.44 8.75
CA LYS A 55 -22.59 -9.96 9.14
C LYS A 55 -23.64 -10.23 8.07
N THR A 56 -23.34 -10.00 6.79
CA THR A 56 -24.30 -10.19 5.69
C THR A 56 -24.60 -11.67 5.43
N HIS A 57 -23.60 -12.55 5.54
CA HIS A 57 -23.76 -14.00 5.35
C HIS A 57 -24.11 -14.75 6.65
N ASN A 58 -24.27 -14.04 7.77
CA ASN A 58 -24.59 -14.59 9.09
C ASN A 58 -23.63 -15.72 9.53
N ILE A 59 -22.33 -15.55 9.22
CA ILE A 59 -21.28 -16.52 9.54
C ILE A 59 -21.02 -16.45 11.05
N LYS A 60 -21.23 -17.58 11.75
CA LYS A 60 -21.04 -17.68 13.21
C LYS A 60 -19.60 -18.00 13.61
N ASP A 61 -18.85 -18.69 12.74
CA ASP A 61 -17.46 -19.06 12.99
C ASP A 61 -16.50 -18.05 12.33
N ASN A 62 -15.75 -17.32 13.15
CA ASN A 62 -14.80 -16.30 12.69
C ASN A 62 -13.35 -16.81 12.63
N LYS A 63 -13.11 -18.14 12.71
CA LYS A 63 -11.76 -18.71 12.61
C LYS A 63 -11.04 -18.29 11.33
N GLU A 64 -11.73 -18.31 10.19
CA GLU A 64 -11.12 -17.94 8.90
C GLU A 64 -10.64 -16.48 8.91
N TRP A 65 -11.48 -15.55 9.39
CA TRP A 65 -11.09 -14.15 9.57
C TRP A 65 -9.88 -14.01 10.49
N PHE A 66 -9.84 -14.75 11.61
CA PHE A 66 -8.75 -14.68 12.57
C PHE A 66 -7.43 -15.20 11.98
N PHE A 67 -7.45 -16.37 11.34
CA PHE A 67 -6.24 -16.95 10.72
C PHE A 67 -5.74 -16.10 9.55
N SER A 68 -6.64 -15.67 8.65
CA SER A 68 -6.24 -14.82 7.52
C SER A 68 -5.76 -13.46 7.98
N GLY A 69 -6.38 -12.87 9.00
CA GLY A 69 -5.92 -11.62 9.61
C GLY A 69 -4.56 -11.75 10.28
N ALA A 70 -4.33 -12.81 11.06
CA ALA A 70 -3.03 -13.07 11.67
C ALA A 70 -1.92 -13.29 10.63
N LEU A 71 -2.21 -14.07 9.58
CA LEU A 71 -1.28 -14.29 8.47
C LEU A 71 -1.00 -13.00 7.71
N SER A 72 -2.01 -12.18 7.47
CA SER A 72 -1.87 -10.88 6.81
C SER A 72 -0.99 -9.94 7.62
N LEU A 73 -1.25 -9.80 8.92
CA LEU A 73 -0.46 -9.00 9.82
C LEU A 73 1.01 -9.46 9.85
N PHE A 74 1.25 -10.77 9.95
CA PHE A 74 2.59 -11.34 9.85
C PHE A 74 3.26 -10.98 8.51
N THR A 75 2.51 -11.07 7.40
CA THR A 75 3.02 -10.73 6.06
C THR A 75 3.34 -9.24 5.94
N VAL A 76 2.53 -8.35 6.52
CA VAL A 76 2.81 -6.90 6.57
C VAL A 76 4.10 -6.64 7.35
N PHE A 77 4.28 -7.25 8.53
CA PHE A 77 5.52 -7.10 9.29
C PHE A 77 6.75 -7.62 8.54
N ALA A 78 6.62 -8.78 7.88
CA ALA A 78 7.69 -9.32 7.05
C ALA A 78 8.01 -8.39 5.87
N MET A 79 7.00 -7.84 5.21
CA MET A 79 7.14 -6.88 4.12
C MET A 79 7.89 -5.61 4.58
N ILE A 80 7.44 -4.99 5.68
CA ILE A 80 8.09 -3.80 6.25
C ILE A 80 9.55 -4.11 6.59
N THR A 81 9.82 -5.25 7.23
CA THR A 81 11.18 -5.66 7.61
C THR A 81 12.08 -5.83 6.39
N LEU A 82 11.60 -6.52 5.35
CA LEU A 82 12.34 -6.69 4.10
C LEU A 82 12.61 -5.36 3.40
N ILE A 83 11.67 -4.42 3.41
CA ILE A 83 11.88 -3.09 2.82
C ILE A 83 12.95 -2.31 3.59
N HIS A 84 13.02 -2.41 4.92
CA HIS A 84 14.11 -1.81 5.69
C HIS A 84 15.47 -2.45 5.33
N VAL A 85 15.51 -3.77 5.16
CA VAL A 85 16.73 -4.47 4.69
C VAL A 85 17.12 -4.02 3.29
N ALA A 86 16.15 -3.86 2.38
CA ALA A 86 16.39 -3.35 1.03
C ALA A 86 16.97 -1.93 1.06
N MET A 87 16.40 -1.05 1.88
CA MET A 87 16.90 0.32 2.03
C MET A 87 18.31 0.36 2.62
N TYR A 88 18.60 -0.46 3.62
CA TYR A 88 19.95 -0.56 4.16
C TYR A 88 20.96 -1.09 3.13
N SER A 89 20.52 -1.96 2.21
CA SER A 89 21.36 -2.42 1.11
C SER A 89 21.60 -1.36 0.03
N ILE A 90 20.64 -0.46 -0.20
CA ILE A 90 20.74 0.62 -1.19
C ILE A 90 21.55 1.79 -0.63
N GLU A 91 21.27 2.18 0.61
CA GLU A 91 21.90 3.29 1.32
C GLU A 91 22.30 2.86 2.74
N PRO A 92 23.52 2.30 2.93
CA PRO A 92 23.95 1.80 4.23
C PRO A 92 24.07 2.87 5.33
N SER A 93 24.12 4.14 4.96
CA SER A 93 24.16 5.29 5.87
C SER A 93 22.79 5.79 6.34
N ILE A 94 21.70 5.13 5.93
CA ILE A 94 20.34 5.59 6.24
C ILE A 94 20.05 5.57 7.75
N ASP A 95 19.61 6.70 8.28
CA ASP A 95 19.04 6.80 9.63
C ASP A 95 17.52 6.75 9.54
N PHE A 96 16.96 5.56 9.74
CA PHE A 96 15.52 5.31 9.65
C PHE A 96 14.70 6.17 10.62
N ILE A 97 15.20 6.37 11.84
CA ILE A 97 14.47 7.13 12.87
C ILE A 97 14.43 8.60 12.48
N LYS A 98 15.54 9.15 12.01
CA LYS A 98 15.59 10.52 11.48
C LYS A 98 14.63 10.68 10.31
N GLN A 99 14.62 9.74 9.37
CA GLN A 99 13.73 9.82 8.21
C GLN A 99 12.24 9.70 8.58
N ILE A 100 11.88 8.84 9.54
CA ILE A 100 10.51 8.75 10.06
C ILE A 100 10.08 10.06 10.74
N LYS A 101 10.97 10.68 11.51
CA LYS A 101 10.70 11.99 12.10
C LYS A 101 10.51 13.04 11.03
N LEU A 102 11.39 13.07 10.02
CA LEU A 102 11.27 13.95 8.86
C LEU A 102 9.94 13.73 8.15
N PHE A 103 9.50 12.49 7.93
CA PHE A 103 8.19 12.22 7.33
C PHE A 103 7.03 12.96 8.01
N TRP A 104 7.11 13.07 9.33
CA TRP A 104 6.07 13.71 10.11
C TRP A 104 6.22 15.23 10.17
N THR A 105 7.45 15.71 10.37
CA THR A 105 7.74 17.12 10.64
C THR A 105 8.21 17.91 9.43
N TYR A 106 8.39 17.28 8.27
CA TYR A 106 8.80 17.97 7.05
C TYR A 106 7.73 18.99 6.70
N GLU A 107 8.13 20.26 6.66
CA GLU A 107 7.21 21.36 6.39
C GLU A 107 7.28 21.73 4.93
N GLU A 108 6.13 21.63 4.26
CA GLU A 108 5.94 22.14 2.93
C GLU A 108 4.72 23.05 2.88
N MET A 109 4.84 24.15 2.14
CA MET A 109 3.75 25.13 2.00
C MET A 109 3.23 25.66 3.36
N GLY A 110 4.09 25.70 4.39
CA GLY A 110 3.75 26.15 5.74
C GLY A 110 2.96 25.15 6.58
N MET A 111 2.85 23.89 6.16
CA MET A 111 2.23 22.82 6.94
C MET A 111 3.14 21.59 7.04
N GLN A 112 3.12 20.94 8.20
CA GLN A 112 3.81 19.68 8.40
C GLN A 112 3.11 18.58 7.59
N GLN A 113 3.88 17.97 6.71
CA GLN A 113 3.37 17.14 5.63
C GLN A 113 2.71 15.85 6.14
N GLY A 114 3.20 15.29 7.26
CA GLY A 114 2.59 14.12 7.88
C GLY A 114 1.12 14.33 8.25
N TYR A 115 0.75 15.53 8.71
CA TYR A 115 -0.63 15.86 9.04
C TYR A 115 -1.54 15.98 7.83
N LEU A 116 -0.99 16.22 6.64
CA LEU A 116 -1.76 16.25 5.41
C LEU A 116 -1.84 14.85 4.78
N LEU A 117 -0.72 14.16 4.68
CA LEU A 117 -0.62 12.87 3.98
C LEU A 117 -1.36 11.76 4.71
N ILE A 118 -1.23 11.65 6.04
CA ILE A 118 -1.86 10.55 6.77
C ILE A 118 -3.39 10.59 6.64
N PRO A 119 -4.08 11.71 6.91
CA PRO A 119 -5.52 11.78 6.70
C PRO A 119 -5.91 11.58 5.24
N LEU A 120 -5.12 12.08 4.29
CA LEU A 120 -5.39 11.92 2.87
C LEU A 120 -5.35 10.45 2.45
N VAL A 121 -4.35 9.69 2.89
CA VAL A 121 -4.22 8.25 2.59
C VAL A 121 -5.36 7.46 3.23
N VAL A 122 -5.66 7.71 4.51
CA VAL A 122 -6.76 7.05 5.19
C VAL A 122 -8.10 7.39 4.53
N PHE A 123 -8.29 8.65 4.14
CA PHE A 123 -9.48 9.09 3.41
C PHE A 123 -9.58 8.42 2.04
N ALA A 124 -8.49 8.32 1.30
CA ALA A 124 -8.44 7.66 0.00
C ALA A 124 -8.82 6.18 0.13
N ALA A 125 -8.18 5.44 1.05
CA ALA A 125 -8.49 4.04 1.33
C ALA A 125 -9.97 3.84 1.74
N TYR A 126 -10.50 4.71 2.61
CA TYR A 126 -11.90 4.67 3.01
C TYR A 126 -12.86 5.02 1.87
N SER A 127 -12.51 6.01 1.04
CA SER A 127 -13.29 6.41 -0.13
C SER A 127 -13.37 5.26 -1.13
N GLN A 128 -12.25 4.60 -1.42
CA GLN A 128 -12.18 3.41 -2.26
C GLN A 128 -13.02 2.27 -1.67
N TYR A 129 -12.91 1.99 -0.38
CA TYR A 129 -13.76 1.02 0.31
C TYR A 129 -15.26 1.34 0.14
N ARG A 130 -15.65 2.59 0.35
CA ARG A 130 -17.05 3.00 0.21
C ARG A 130 -17.53 2.81 -1.22
N MET A 131 -16.75 3.26 -2.20
CA MET A 131 -17.12 3.23 -3.62
C MET A 131 -17.17 1.81 -4.17
N ASP A 132 -16.12 1.02 -3.93
CA ASP A 132 -15.95 -0.27 -4.58
C ASP A 132 -16.63 -1.41 -3.83
N PHE A 133 -16.87 -1.25 -2.53
CA PHE A 133 -17.43 -2.33 -1.70
C PHE A 133 -18.84 -1.99 -1.17
N LEU A 134 -18.99 -0.87 -0.46
CA LEU A 134 -20.27 -0.55 0.21
C LEU A 134 -21.36 -0.12 -0.77
N MET A 135 -21.07 0.81 -1.68
CA MET A 135 -22.05 1.34 -2.63
C MET A 135 -22.49 0.27 -3.64
N MET A 136 -21.56 -0.60 -4.06
CA MET A 136 -21.85 -1.73 -4.95
C MET A 136 -22.48 -2.94 -4.24
N ARG A 137 -22.66 -2.88 -2.91
CA ARG A 137 -23.16 -4.01 -2.09
C ARG A 137 -22.41 -5.32 -2.34
N LYS A 138 -21.08 -5.23 -2.54
CA LYS A 138 -20.23 -6.41 -2.75
C LYS A 138 -20.28 -7.37 -1.56
N ASP A 139 -20.65 -6.89 -0.38
CA ASP A 139 -20.90 -7.70 0.82
C ASP A 139 -21.87 -8.87 0.63
N ARG A 140 -22.73 -8.83 -0.40
CA ARG A 140 -23.73 -9.87 -0.70
C ARG A 140 -23.22 -11.03 -1.55
N VAL A 141 -22.10 -10.82 -2.25
CA VAL A 141 -21.56 -11.76 -3.25
C VAL A 141 -20.09 -12.09 -3.02
N ALA A 142 -19.38 -11.25 -2.27
CA ALA A 142 -17.98 -11.45 -1.95
C ALA A 142 -17.81 -12.58 -0.93
N GLU A 143 -16.89 -13.48 -1.21
CA GLU A 143 -16.46 -14.53 -0.29
C GLU A 143 -15.27 -14.06 0.53
N LEU A 144 -15.31 -14.31 1.84
CA LEU A 144 -14.29 -13.87 2.79
C LEU A 144 -12.89 -14.40 2.40
N ASN A 145 -12.79 -15.70 2.08
CA ASN A 145 -11.55 -16.35 1.66
C ASN A 145 -10.93 -15.68 0.41
N ILE A 146 -11.77 -15.38 -0.58
CA ILE A 146 -11.34 -14.81 -1.85
C ILE A 146 -10.77 -13.41 -1.63
N GLU A 147 -11.45 -12.58 -0.83
CA GLU A 147 -10.97 -11.23 -0.51
C GLU A 147 -9.65 -11.26 0.27
N TRP A 148 -9.50 -12.16 1.26
CA TRP A 148 -8.22 -12.32 1.97
C TRP A 148 -7.09 -12.84 1.09
N LYS A 149 -7.37 -13.79 0.18
CA LYS A 149 -6.39 -14.27 -0.79
C LYS A 149 -5.94 -13.17 -1.76
N LYS A 150 -6.86 -12.32 -2.23
CA LYS A 150 -6.52 -11.16 -3.08
C LYS A 150 -5.62 -10.17 -2.35
N HIS A 151 -5.93 -9.90 -1.07
CA HIS A 151 -5.13 -9.03 -0.20
C HIS A 151 -3.72 -9.60 0.07
N LEU A 152 -3.64 -10.85 0.53
CA LEU A 152 -2.37 -11.54 0.77
C LEU A 152 -1.51 -11.65 -0.49
N ARG A 153 -2.12 -11.91 -1.66
CA ARG A 153 -1.40 -11.95 -2.94
C ARG A 153 -0.74 -10.61 -3.25
N ALA A 154 -1.41 -9.49 -2.98
CA ALA A 154 -0.84 -8.16 -3.21
C ALA A 154 0.40 -7.95 -2.32
N LEU A 155 0.32 -8.30 -1.03
CA LEU A 155 1.45 -8.21 -0.11
C LEU A 155 2.62 -9.11 -0.55
N LEU A 156 2.35 -10.34 -1.00
CA LEU A 156 3.37 -11.26 -1.50
C LEU A 156 4.04 -10.75 -2.78
N VAL A 157 3.30 -10.07 -3.67
CA VAL A 157 3.88 -9.42 -4.86
C VAL A 157 4.85 -8.31 -4.45
N ILE A 158 4.50 -7.49 -3.45
CA ILE A 158 5.39 -6.46 -2.92
C ILE A 158 6.64 -7.09 -2.31
N ILE A 159 6.49 -8.16 -1.53
CA ILE A 159 7.62 -8.91 -0.95
C ILE A 159 8.52 -9.47 -2.05
N GLY A 160 7.94 -10.10 -3.08
CA GLY A 160 8.68 -10.65 -4.20
C GLY A 160 9.48 -9.59 -4.96
N PHE A 161 8.86 -8.44 -5.24
CA PHE A 161 9.54 -7.31 -5.85
C PHE A 161 10.66 -6.75 -4.96
N THR A 162 10.42 -6.63 -3.65
CA THR A 162 11.43 -6.20 -2.68
C THR A 162 12.62 -7.17 -2.65
N GLY A 163 12.37 -8.48 -2.70
CA GLY A 163 13.42 -9.49 -2.78
C GLY A 163 14.27 -9.37 -4.05
N ILE A 164 13.65 -9.07 -5.20
CA ILE A 164 14.36 -8.77 -6.44
C ILE A 164 15.23 -7.52 -6.28
N VAL A 165 14.71 -6.46 -5.68
CA VAL A 165 15.45 -5.22 -5.41
C VAL A 165 16.68 -5.47 -4.53
N ILE A 166 16.54 -6.23 -3.44
CA ILE A 166 17.65 -6.63 -2.55
C ILE A 166 18.71 -7.42 -3.32
N GLY A 167 18.28 -8.37 -4.17
CA GLY A 167 19.19 -9.16 -4.98
C GLY A 167 19.96 -8.29 -5.98
N LEU A 168 19.28 -7.38 -6.66
CA LEU A 168 19.89 -6.46 -7.63
C LEU A 168 20.84 -5.47 -6.95
N SER A 169 20.51 -4.96 -5.77
CA SER A 169 21.34 -3.99 -5.04
C SER A 169 22.69 -4.55 -4.60
N GLN A 170 22.87 -5.87 -4.56
CA GLN A 170 24.18 -6.49 -4.34
C GLN A 170 25.15 -6.30 -5.51
N PHE A 171 24.63 -6.06 -6.72
CA PHE A 171 25.42 -5.92 -7.94
C PHE A 171 25.51 -4.46 -8.38
N ILE A 172 24.37 -3.76 -8.37
CA ILE A 172 24.25 -2.38 -8.82
C ILE A 172 23.23 -1.62 -7.97
N VAL A 173 23.61 -0.43 -7.51
CA VAL A 173 22.70 0.52 -6.88
C VAL A 173 22.18 1.46 -7.96
N LEU A 174 20.87 1.46 -8.19
CA LEU A 174 20.24 2.29 -9.20
C LEU A 174 19.90 3.67 -8.63
N ALA A 175 19.62 4.63 -9.51
CA ALA A 175 19.10 5.93 -9.08
C ALA A 175 17.71 5.78 -8.43
N GLU A 176 17.42 6.60 -7.41
CA GLU A 176 16.17 6.54 -6.64
C GLU A 176 14.91 6.53 -7.50
N ILE A 177 14.89 7.34 -8.56
CA ILE A 177 13.77 7.43 -9.51
C ILE A 177 13.41 6.08 -10.13
N VAL A 178 14.40 5.20 -10.36
CA VAL A 178 14.14 3.88 -10.96
C VAL A 178 13.34 3.00 -10.00
N TYR A 179 13.64 3.08 -8.69
CA TYR A 179 12.86 2.39 -7.67
C TYR A 179 11.46 2.99 -7.54
N VAL A 180 11.32 4.32 -7.54
CA VAL A 180 10.02 5.00 -7.47
C VAL A 180 9.12 4.59 -8.64
N LEU A 181 9.64 4.66 -9.87
CA LEU A 181 8.91 4.23 -11.07
C LEU A 181 8.62 2.73 -11.06
N GLY A 182 9.54 1.92 -10.56
CA GLY A 182 9.34 0.48 -10.39
C GLY A 182 8.18 0.15 -9.44
N ILE A 183 8.10 0.83 -8.29
CA ILE A 183 7.00 0.67 -7.32
C ILE A 183 5.67 1.09 -7.95
N VAL A 184 5.61 2.28 -8.54
CA VAL A 184 4.39 2.80 -9.18
C VAL A 184 3.95 1.90 -10.33
N GLY A 185 4.91 1.45 -11.15
CA GLY A 185 4.66 0.54 -12.26
C GLY A 185 4.14 -0.82 -11.80
N LEU A 186 4.70 -1.37 -10.72
CA LEU A 186 4.24 -2.64 -10.13
C LEU A 186 2.79 -2.53 -9.64
N ILE A 187 2.47 -1.47 -8.89
CA ILE A 187 1.11 -1.23 -8.37
C ILE A 187 0.12 -1.08 -9.52
N ALA A 188 0.46 -0.28 -10.53
CA ALA A 188 -0.37 -0.09 -11.71
C ALA A 188 -0.58 -1.42 -12.46
N ALA A 189 0.49 -2.18 -12.71
CA ALA A 189 0.43 -3.47 -13.40
C ALA A 189 -0.40 -4.50 -12.61
N TYR A 190 -0.20 -4.60 -11.29
CA TYR A 190 -0.99 -5.51 -10.44
C TYR A 190 -2.48 -5.17 -10.51
N ASN A 191 -2.82 -3.89 -10.41
CA ASN A 191 -4.21 -3.43 -10.45
C ASN A 191 -4.88 -3.62 -11.82
N LEU A 192 -4.13 -3.53 -12.93
CA LEU A 192 -4.65 -3.84 -14.26
C LEU A 192 -4.87 -5.35 -14.43
N LEU A 193 -3.89 -6.18 -14.07
CA LEU A 193 -3.94 -7.63 -14.30
C LEU A 193 -4.93 -8.37 -13.38
N VAL A 194 -5.05 -7.91 -12.13
CA VAL A 194 -5.88 -8.56 -11.10
C VAL A 194 -7.21 -7.84 -10.93
N GLY A 195 -7.28 -6.54 -11.22
CA GLY A 195 -8.49 -5.74 -11.04
C GLY A 195 -9.58 -5.95 -12.09
N GLU A 196 -9.32 -6.72 -13.16
CA GLU A 196 -10.30 -7.06 -14.21
C GLU A 196 -11.06 -8.39 -13.95
N LYS A 197 -10.78 -9.10 -12.85
CA LYS A 197 -11.46 -10.36 -12.47
C LYS A 197 -12.09 -10.33 -11.07
#